data_AF-A0A519VMY9-F1
#
_entry.id   AF-A0A519VMY9-F1
#
_cell.length_a   1.000
_cell.length_b   1.000
_cell.length_c   1.000
_cell.angle_alpha   90.00
_cell.angle_beta   90.00
_cell.angle_gamma   90.00
#
_symmetry.space_group_name_H-M   'P 1'
#
loop_
_entity.id
_entity.type
_entity.pdbx_description
1 polymer ?
#
loop_
_entity_poly.entity_id
_entity_poly.type
_entity_poly.pdbx_seq_one_letter_code
_entity_poly.pdbx_strand_id
1 'polypeptide(L)'
;MSTYQLTSDFSPTGDQPRAIAELVRGVNSGEPAQVLLGATGTGKTFTMANVIAETGKPALVLCHNKTLAAQLYGEFKAFFPHNAVEYYISYYDYYQPEAYIASSDVFIEKDLA
;
A
#
# COMPACT_ATOMS: atom_id res chain seq x y z
N MET A 1 -16.43 -6.67 16.97
CA MET A 1 -16.41 -7.00 15.53
C MET A 1 -15.30 -6.17 14.91
N SER A 2 -14.41 -6.77 14.12
CA SER A 2 -13.36 -6.00 13.43
C SER A 2 -14.00 -5.01 12.46
N THR A 3 -13.48 -3.78 12.41
CA THR A 3 -13.99 -2.74 11.50
C THR A 3 -13.74 -3.10 10.03
N TYR A 4 -12.71 -3.90 9.76
CA TYR A 4 -12.34 -4.36 8.42
C TYR A 4 -12.73 -5.82 8.20
N GLN A 5 -13.42 -6.10 7.09
CA GLN A 5 -13.96 -7.41 6.73
C GLN A 5 -13.11 -8.02 5.61
N LEU A 6 -12.16 -8.87 5.98
CA LEU A 6 -11.33 -9.59 5.03
C LEU A 6 -12.14 -10.72 4.38
N THR A 7 -12.22 -10.70 3.05
CA THR A 7 -12.84 -11.75 2.22
C THR A 7 -11.75 -12.46 1.42
N SER A 8 -11.69 -13.79 1.52
CA SER A 8 -10.77 -14.62 0.72
C SER A 8 -11.22 -16.08 0.76
N ASP A 9 -11.00 -16.80 -0.34
CA ASP A 9 -11.12 -18.26 -0.39
C ASP A 9 -9.87 -18.96 0.21
N PHE A 10 -8.81 -18.20 0.49
CA PHE A 10 -7.56 -18.70 1.04
C PHE A 10 -7.48 -18.43 2.54
N SER A 11 -6.82 -19.33 3.25
CA SER A 11 -6.38 -19.11 4.63
C SER A 11 -4.88 -18.84 4.66
N PRO A 12 -4.37 -18.09 5.66
CA PRO A 12 -2.93 -17.91 5.82
C PRO A 12 -2.20 -19.25 5.91
N THR A 13 -1.13 -19.42 5.13
CA THR A 13 -0.34 -20.68 5.08
C THR A 13 1.16 -20.42 5.21
N GLY A 14 1.94 -21.49 5.45
CA GLY A 14 3.38 -21.40 5.61
C GLY A 14 3.78 -20.48 6.77
N ASP A 15 4.66 -19.51 6.52
CA ASP A 15 5.10 -18.53 7.51
C ASP A 15 4.11 -17.39 7.78
N GLN A 16 3.04 -17.25 6.97
CA GLN A 16 2.10 -16.14 7.08
C GLN A 16 1.43 -16.05 8.46
N PRO A 17 0.90 -17.13 9.07
CA PRO A 17 0.23 -17.04 10.37
C PRO A 17 1.15 -16.46 11.46
N ARG A 18 2.42 -16.87 11.47
CA ARG A 18 3.41 -16.38 12.43
C ARG A 18 3.74 -14.90 12.17
N ALA A 19 3.99 -14.54 10.92
CA ALA A 19 4.28 -13.15 10.54
C ALA A 19 3.12 -12.20 10.88
N ILE A 20 1.87 -12.62 10.64
CA ILE A 20 0.67 -11.85 11.00
C ILE A 20 0.62 -11.64 12.52
N ALA A 21 0.76 -12.71 13.31
CA ALA A 21 0.70 -12.63 14.76
C ALA A 21 1.80 -11.74 15.37
N GLU A 22 3.01 -11.80 14.84
CA GLU A 22 4.13 -10.94 15.25
C GLU A 22 3.83 -9.47 14.94
N LEU A 23 3.41 -9.17 13.71
CA LEU A 23 3.11 -7.80 13.27
C LEU A 23 1.93 -7.17 14.04
N VAL A 24 0.85 -7.93 14.22
CA VAL A 24 -0.33 -7.50 14.99
C VAL A 24 0.05 -7.19 16.43
N ARG A 25 0.89 -8.03 17.04
CA ARG A 25 1.39 -7.78 18.40
C ARG A 25 2.18 -6.48 18.49
N GLY A 26 3.10 -6.23 17.56
CA GLY A 26 3.88 -5.00 17.56
C GLY A 26 2.99 -3.76 17.36
N VAL A 27 2.00 -3.82 16.47
CA VAL A 27 1.06 -2.71 16.23
C VAL A 27 0.21 -2.42 17.48
N ASN A 28 -0.22 -3.46 18.20
CA ASN A 28 -1.02 -3.33 19.42
C ASN A 28 -0.18 -2.91 20.63
N SER A 29 1.12 -3.24 20.64
CA SER A 29 2.08 -2.82 21.66
C SER A 29 2.60 -1.39 21.46
N GLY A 30 2.22 -0.73 20.36
CA GLY A 30 2.65 0.63 20.05
C GLY A 30 4.09 0.72 19.52
N GLU A 31 4.62 -0.37 18.95
CA GLU A 31 5.95 -0.35 18.33
C GLU A 31 5.98 0.65 17.16
N PRO A 32 6.94 1.58 17.13
CA PRO A 32 6.94 2.66 16.14
C PRO A 32 7.32 2.19 14.73
N ALA A 33 8.06 1.09 14.60
CA ALA A 33 8.52 0.56 13.33
C ALA A 33 8.70 -0.95 13.40
N GLN A 34 8.29 -1.64 12.32
CA GLN A 34 8.41 -3.08 12.15
C GLN A 34 8.76 -3.40 10.69
N VAL A 35 9.43 -4.53 10.45
CA VAL A 35 9.85 -4.95 9.11
C VAL A 35 9.36 -6.37 8.82
N LEU A 36 8.56 -6.52 7.76
CA LEU A 36 8.20 -7.82 7.21
C LEU A 36 9.24 -8.26 6.17
N LEU A 37 10.17 -9.15 6.56
CA LEU A 37 11.13 -9.75 5.63
C LEU A 37 10.49 -10.92 4.88
N GLY A 38 9.76 -10.62 3.80
CA GLY A 38 9.05 -11.62 2.99
C GLY A 38 9.66 -11.84 1.60
N ALA A 39 9.99 -13.09 1.26
CA ALA A 39 10.45 -13.45 -0.09
C ALA A 39 9.38 -13.17 -1.17
N THR A 40 9.79 -13.08 -2.43
CA THR A 40 8.86 -12.93 -3.56
C THR A 40 7.95 -14.16 -3.66
N GLY A 41 6.66 -13.95 -3.96
CA GLY A 41 5.68 -15.05 -4.07
C GLY A 41 5.09 -15.54 -2.74
N THR A 42 5.54 -15.03 -1.59
CA THR A 42 5.04 -15.47 -0.26
C THR A 42 3.70 -14.86 0.16
N GLY A 43 3.04 -14.09 -0.71
CA GLY A 43 1.73 -13.48 -0.41
C GLY A 43 1.77 -12.30 0.57
N LYS A 44 2.78 -11.42 0.46
CA LYS A 44 2.95 -10.24 1.33
C LYS A 44 1.70 -9.36 1.42
N THR A 45 0.97 -9.15 0.33
CA THR A 45 -0.27 -8.36 0.37
C THR A 45 -1.33 -9.01 1.24
N PHE A 46 -1.49 -10.33 1.13
CA PHE A 46 -2.45 -11.07 1.95
C PHE A 46 -2.05 -11.07 3.43
N THR A 47 -0.75 -11.20 3.74
CA THR A 47 -0.23 -11.00 5.10
C THR A 47 -0.62 -9.63 5.66
N MET A 48 -0.38 -8.55 4.89
CA MET A 48 -0.73 -7.19 5.34
C MET A 48 -2.24 -6.96 5.44
N ALA A 49 -3.05 -7.59 4.58
CA ALA A 49 -4.50 -7.54 4.68
C ALA A 49 -5.00 -8.17 6.00
N ASN A 50 -4.46 -9.32 6.41
CA ASN A 50 -4.78 -9.91 7.70
C ASN A 50 -4.37 -8.99 8.87
N VAL A 51 -3.19 -8.36 8.81
CA VAL A 51 -2.76 -7.40 9.84
C VAL A 51 -3.73 -6.21 9.95
N ILE A 52 -4.18 -5.65 8.82
CA ILE A 52 -5.17 -4.56 8.80
C ILE A 52 -6.51 -5.04 9.42
N ALA A 53 -6.97 -6.23 9.03
CA ALA A 53 -8.21 -6.81 9.53
C ALA A 53 -8.19 -7.04 11.05
N GLU A 54 -7.09 -7.60 11.57
CA GLU A 54 -6.94 -7.93 12.99
C GLU A 54 -6.70 -6.69 13.87
N THR A 55 -5.93 -5.72 13.38
CA THR A 55 -5.64 -4.49 14.16
C THR A 55 -6.80 -3.50 14.14
N GLY A 56 -7.67 -3.56 13.12
CA GLY A 56 -8.83 -2.68 13.01
C GLY A 56 -8.47 -1.22 12.73
N LYS A 57 -7.24 -0.92 12.31
CA LYS A 57 -6.73 0.45 12.12
C LYS A 57 -6.81 0.89 10.66
N PRO A 58 -7.14 2.15 10.36
CA PRO A 58 -6.97 2.70 9.01
C PRO A 58 -5.50 2.66 8.60
N ALA A 59 -5.25 2.31 7.35
CA ALA A 59 -3.91 2.09 6.82
C ALA A 59 -3.66 2.90 5.55
N LEU A 60 -2.44 3.43 5.42
CA LEU A 60 -1.92 4.04 4.21
C LEU A 60 -0.81 3.13 3.65
N VAL A 61 -1.02 2.57 2.47
CA VAL A 61 -0.02 1.76 1.78
C VAL A 61 0.69 2.63 0.75
N LEU A 62 1.98 2.88 0.96
CA LEU A 62 2.83 3.65 0.05
C LEU A 62 3.57 2.71 -0.89
N CYS A 63 3.62 3.07 -2.18
CA CYS A 63 4.35 2.33 -3.21
C CYS A 63 5.11 3.29 -4.12
N HIS A 64 6.21 2.82 -4.70
CA HIS A 64 7.15 3.67 -5.42
C HIS A 64 6.80 3.94 -6.89
N ASN A 65 5.73 3.34 -7.43
CA ASN A 65 5.34 3.52 -8.83
C ASN A 65 3.84 3.27 -9.07
N LYS A 66 3.29 3.86 -10.15
CA LYS A 66 1.86 3.79 -10.51
C LYS A 66 1.38 2.35 -10.81
N THR A 67 2.22 1.51 -11.43
CA THR A 67 1.84 0.13 -11.81
C THR A 67 1.60 -0.74 -10.57
N LEU A 68 2.53 -0.72 -9.62
CA LEU A 68 2.40 -1.44 -8.36
C LEU A 68 1.25 -0.87 -7.52
N ALA A 69 1.04 0.45 -7.56
CA ALA A 69 -0.10 1.10 -6.90
C ALA A 69 -1.43 0.51 -7.39
N ALA A 70 -1.61 0.43 -8.71
CA ALA A 70 -2.81 -0.14 -9.31
C ALA A 70 -3.00 -1.62 -8.97
N GLN A 71 -1.91 -2.40 -8.96
CA GLN A 71 -1.95 -3.82 -8.56
C GLN A 71 -2.40 -3.97 -7.10
N LEU A 72 -1.77 -3.25 -6.17
CA LEU A 72 -2.12 -3.30 -4.75
C LEU A 72 -3.55 -2.84 -4.51
N TYR A 73 -4.00 -1.78 -5.20
CA TYR A 73 -5.38 -1.34 -5.13
C TYR A 73 -6.36 -2.45 -5.55
N GLY A 74 -6.10 -3.12 -6.67
CA GLY A 74 -6.91 -4.25 -7.12
C GLY A 74 -6.95 -5.40 -6.11
N GLU A 75 -5.78 -5.80 -5.59
CA GLU A 75 -5.66 -6.85 -4.57
C GLU A 75 -6.42 -6.49 -3.29
N PHE A 76 -6.22 -5.28 -2.74
CA PHE A 76 -6.94 -4.84 -1.54
C PHE A 76 -8.44 -4.67 -1.78
N LYS A 77 -8.87 -4.24 -2.97
CA LYS A 77 -10.30 -4.15 -3.29
C LYS A 77 -10.98 -5.52 -3.31
N ALA A 78 -10.27 -6.54 -3.79
CA ALA A 78 -10.72 -7.92 -3.74
C ALA A 78 -10.76 -8.47 -2.30
N PHE A 79 -9.76 -8.15 -1.47
CA PHE A 79 -9.70 -8.57 -0.07
C PHE A 79 -10.71 -7.85 0.83
N PHE A 80 -11.07 -6.61 0.53
CA PHE A 80 -11.97 -5.80 1.35
C PHE A 80 -13.14 -5.23 0.53
N PRO A 81 -14.00 -6.08 -0.05
CA PRO A 81 -15.10 -5.63 -0.91
C PRO A 81 -16.15 -4.82 -0.16
N HIS A 82 -16.18 -4.93 1.17
CA HIS A 82 -17.14 -4.26 2.06
C HIS A 82 -16.54 -3.08 2.83
N ASN A 83 -15.30 -2.67 2.53
CA ASN A 83 -14.66 -1.50 3.13
C ASN A 83 -14.24 -0.47 2.07
N ALA A 84 -13.97 0.76 2.52
CA ALA A 84 -13.40 1.80 1.68
C ALA A 84 -11.93 1.48 1.38
N VAL A 85 -11.67 1.09 0.14
CA VAL A 85 -10.33 0.94 -0.43
C VAL A 85 -10.24 1.98 -1.52
N GLU A 86 -9.33 2.93 -1.34
CA GLU A 86 -9.19 4.14 -2.14
C GLU A 86 -7.84 4.17 -2.87
N TYR A 87 -7.77 4.94 -3.95
CA TYR A 87 -6.59 5.06 -4.79
C TYR A 87 -6.17 6.53 -4.92
N TYR A 88 -4.96 6.86 -4.50
CA TYR A 88 -4.45 8.24 -4.50
C TYR A 88 -3.11 8.33 -5.24
N ILE A 89 -3.16 8.86 -6.46
CA ILE A 89 -2.00 9.08 -7.31
C ILE A 89 -2.04 10.48 -7.93
N SER A 90 -0.92 10.93 -8.49
CA SER A 90 -0.94 12.08 -9.39
C SER A 90 -1.93 11.81 -10.53
N TYR A 91 -2.89 12.73 -10.69
CA TYR A 91 -3.89 12.70 -11.75
C TYR A 91 -3.35 13.23 -13.09
N TYR A 92 -2.11 13.73 -13.11
CA TYR A 92 -1.46 14.19 -14.32
C TYR A 92 -0.91 12.99 -15.11
N ASP A 93 -1.27 12.94 -16.39
CA ASP A 93 -0.66 12.04 -17.38
C ASP A 93 0.72 12.57 -17.78
N TYR A 94 0.81 13.89 -18.02
CA TYR A 94 2.04 14.63 -18.22
C TYR A 94 2.11 15.83 -17.26
N TYR A 95 3.30 16.08 -16.71
CA TYR A 95 3.52 17.27 -15.87
C TYR A 95 4.94 17.77 -16.10
N GLN A 96 5.04 18.98 -16.66
CA GLN A 96 6.30 19.71 -16.75
C GLN A 96 6.31 20.80 -15.67
N PRO A 97 7.18 20.69 -14.64
CA PRO A 97 7.32 21.78 -13.69
C PRO A 97 7.96 22.99 -14.37
N GLU A 98 7.62 24.16 -13.86
CA GLU A 98 8.37 25.38 -14.15
C GLU A 98 9.83 25.20 -13.74
N ALA A 99 10.75 25.57 -14.62
CA ALA A 99 12.18 25.43 -14.37
C ALA A 99 12.99 26.51 -15.10
N TYR A 100 14.19 26.78 -14.61
CA TYR A 100 15.15 27.64 -15.30
C TYR A 100 16.49 26.91 -15.42
N ILE A 101 17.00 26.79 -16.65
CA ILE A 101 18.26 26.12 -16.98
C ILE A 101 19.33 27.18 -17.22
N ALA A 102 20.12 27.45 -16.18
CA ALA A 102 21.11 28.53 -16.18
C ALA A 102 22.21 28.38 -17.25
N SER A 103 22.63 27.14 -17.58
CA SER A 103 23.70 26.90 -18.56
C SER A 103 23.33 27.31 -19.98
N SER A 104 22.04 27.37 -20.29
CA SER A 104 21.52 27.72 -21.61
C SER A 104 20.67 28.99 -21.59
N ASP A 105 20.52 29.65 -20.43
CA ASP A 105 19.63 30.81 -20.23
C ASP A 105 18.20 30.53 -20.74
N VAL A 106 17.65 29.36 -20.39
CA VAL A 106 16.32 28.92 -20.83
C VAL A 106 15.37 28.85 -19.64
N PHE A 107 14.27 29.59 -19.73
CA PHE A 107 13.11 29.42 -18.87
C PHE A 107 12.13 28.41 -19.50
N ILE A 108 11.64 27.48 -18.69
CA ILE A 108 10.68 26.45 -19.03
C ILE A 108 9.39 26.76 -18.27
N GLU A 109 8.35 27.10 -19.00
CA GLU A 109 7.01 27.31 -18.43
C GLU A 109 6.41 26.00 -17.92
N LYS A 110 5.52 26.13 -16.92
CA LYS A 110 4.72 25.01 -16.43
C LYS A 110 3.74 24.57 -17.52
N ASP A 111 3.71 23.28 -17.81
CA ASP A 111 2.75 22.68 -18.76
C ASP A 111 1.99 21.52 -18.13
N LEU A 112 0.70 21.47 -18.44
CA LEU A 112 -0.32 20.53 -17.95
C LEU A 112 -1.08 19.94 -19.15
N ALA A 113 -0.38 19.21 -20.01
CA ALA A 113 -0.98 18.50 -21.14
C ALA A 113 -1.86 17.32 -20.68
#